data_AF-A0A1Y3MQY8-F1
#
_entry.id   AF-A0A1Y3MQY8-F1
#
_cell.length_a   1.000
_cell.length_b   1.000
_cell.length_c   1.000
_cell.angle_alpha   90.00
_cell.angle_beta   90.00
_cell.angle_gamma   90.00
#
_symmetry.space_group_name_H-M   'P 1'
#
loop_
_entity.id
_entity.type
_entity.pdbx_description
1 polymer ?
#
loop_
_entity_poly.entity_id
_entity_poly.type
_entity_poly.pdbx_seq_one_letter_code
_entity_poly.pdbx_strand_id
1 'polypeptide(L)'
;MTEKLLKKGADVNYLDSYGNSPLIYAVQNRLLPMVKLLVRYGANPNYINKGKTVLMYAIELGEVKITKYLIEHHASVSFRDKYDYYDMIEAIDENRKTEMFDYLIRSNINFFPSHIIRDIIHDERLYLLKILISNHVDVNMKDSKGNTPLVYAIKNRSQQMVDCLLKCGADIHNVNKKGESILDLCCKYCNSFSHSSIRIYNKISELVSKC
;
A
#
# COMPACT_ATOMS: atom_id res chain seq x y z
N MET A 1 -12.89 18.18 -30.78
CA MET A 1 -13.95 17.26 -31.27
C MET A 1 -14.74 16.67 -30.11
N THR A 2 -14.10 15.98 -29.15
CA THR A 2 -14.78 15.32 -28.01
C THR A 2 -15.75 16.22 -27.25
N GLU A 3 -15.31 17.41 -26.83
CA GLU A 3 -16.19 18.35 -26.11
C GLU A 3 -17.44 18.73 -26.92
N LYS A 4 -17.33 18.86 -28.24
CA LYS A 4 -18.47 19.17 -29.12
C LYS A 4 -19.47 18.01 -29.18
N LEU A 5 -18.99 16.76 -29.11
CA LEU A 5 -19.86 15.58 -29.05
C LEU A 5 -20.57 15.49 -27.70
N LEU A 6 -19.85 15.72 -26.60
CA LEU A 6 -20.43 15.72 -25.26
C LEU A 6 -21.50 16.81 -25.10
N LYS A 7 -21.23 18.03 -25.60
CA LYS A 7 -22.23 19.13 -25.64
C LYS A 7 -23.48 18.79 -26.48
N LYS A 8 -23.38 17.86 -27.42
CA LYS A 8 -24.50 17.36 -28.23
C LYS A 8 -25.21 16.15 -27.62
N GLY A 9 -24.87 15.78 -26.38
CA GLY A 9 -25.51 14.66 -25.67
C GLY A 9 -24.91 13.29 -25.96
N ALA A 10 -23.67 13.22 -26.47
CA ALA A 10 -22.96 11.94 -26.53
C ALA A 10 -22.82 11.35 -25.12
N ASP A 11 -23.12 10.06 -24.98
CA ASP A 11 -22.99 9.35 -23.71
C ASP A 11 -21.52 9.24 -23.28
N VAL A 12 -21.16 9.96 -22.22
CA VAL A 12 -19.80 9.98 -21.65
C VAL A 12 -19.39 8.65 -21.03
N ASN A 13 -20.38 7.80 -20.68
CA ASN A 13 -20.19 6.49 -20.05
C ASN A 13 -20.43 5.32 -21.02
N TYR A 14 -20.53 5.60 -22.33
CA TYR A 14 -20.68 4.56 -23.35
C TYR A 14 -19.61 3.47 -23.20
N LEU A 15 -19.99 2.21 -23.41
CA LEU A 15 -19.07 1.07 -23.35
C LEU A 15 -18.93 0.44 -24.73
N ASP A 16 -17.69 0.18 -25.14
CA ASP A 16 -17.42 -0.57 -26.36
C ASP A 16 -17.67 -2.09 -26.18
N SER A 17 -17.41 -2.88 -27.22
CA SER A 17 -17.54 -4.34 -27.18
C SER A 17 -16.57 -5.05 -26.22
N TYR A 18 -15.56 -4.35 -25.73
CA TYR A 18 -14.60 -4.85 -24.75
C TYR A 18 -14.91 -4.39 -23.32
N GLY A 19 -15.96 -3.59 -23.13
CA GLY A 19 -16.33 -3.00 -21.85
C GLY A 19 -15.49 -1.78 -21.45
N ASN A 20 -14.73 -1.17 -22.36
CA ASN A 20 -13.99 0.05 -22.09
C ASN A 20 -14.89 1.29 -22.18
N SER A 21 -14.81 2.16 -21.17
CA SER A 21 -15.39 3.49 -21.22
C SER A 21 -14.43 4.50 -21.87
N PRO A 22 -14.92 5.63 -22.39
CA PRO A 22 -14.07 6.75 -22.82
C PRO A 22 -13.05 7.17 -21.75
N LEU A 23 -13.42 7.07 -20.47
CA LEU A 23 -12.53 7.42 -19.36
C LEU A 23 -11.37 6.44 -19.24
N ILE A 24 -11.59 5.13 -19.40
CA ILE A 24 -10.50 4.14 -19.42
C ILE A 24 -9.52 4.44 -20.56
N TYR A 25 -10.04 4.74 -21.76
CA TYR A 25 -9.18 5.12 -22.89
C TYR A 25 -8.36 6.37 -22.62
N ALA A 26 -8.96 7.40 -22.01
CA ALA A 26 -8.23 8.62 -21.64
C ALA A 26 -7.10 8.34 -20.65
N VAL A 27 -7.32 7.45 -19.67
CA VAL A 27 -6.30 7.01 -18.71
C VAL A 27 -5.19 6.20 -19.39
N GLN A 28 -5.54 5.19 -20.21
CA GLN A 28 -4.59 4.34 -20.92
C GLN A 28 -3.67 5.14 -21.87
N ASN A 29 -4.22 6.19 -22.48
CA ASN A 29 -3.47 7.10 -23.34
C ASN A 29 -2.78 8.23 -22.57
N ARG A 30 -2.82 8.23 -21.22
CA ARG A 30 -2.15 9.20 -20.35
C ARG A 30 -2.59 10.65 -20.62
N LEU A 31 -3.84 10.84 -21.05
CA LEU A 31 -4.40 12.12 -21.47
C LEU A 31 -5.13 12.82 -20.32
N LEU A 32 -4.38 13.41 -19.37
CA LEU A 32 -4.96 14.16 -18.25
C LEU A 32 -6.02 15.19 -18.68
N PRO A 33 -5.84 16.00 -19.75
CA PRO A 33 -6.88 16.94 -20.18
C PRO A 33 -8.19 16.24 -20.58
N MET A 34 -8.10 15.05 -21.19
CA MET A 34 -9.26 14.27 -21.58
C MET A 34 -9.92 13.61 -20.37
N VAL A 35 -9.14 13.09 -19.43
CA VAL A 35 -9.65 12.60 -18.13
C VAL A 35 -10.45 13.71 -17.44
N LYS A 36 -9.87 14.90 -17.32
CA LYS A 36 -10.55 16.06 -16.71
C LYS A 36 -11.83 16.45 -17.44
N LEU A 37 -11.82 16.45 -18.77
CA LEU A 37 -12.99 16.75 -19.58
C LEU A 37 -14.10 15.72 -19.32
N LEU A 38 -13.79 14.43 -19.41
CA LEU A 38 -14.77 13.36 -19.26
C LEU A 38 -15.39 13.34 -17.86
N VAL A 39 -14.58 13.46 -16.80
CA VAL A 39 -15.06 13.52 -15.41
C VAL A 39 -15.98 14.73 -15.21
N ARG A 40 -15.65 15.91 -15.77
CA ARG A 40 -16.52 17.09 -15.72
C ARG A 40 -17.88 16.91 -16.40
N TYR A 41 -17.97 16.03 -17.40
CA TYR A 41 -19.21 15.69 -18.08
C TYR A 41 -19.93 14.49 -17.47
N GLY A 42 -19.48 13.98 -16.30
CA GLY A 42 -20.16 12.92 -15.57
C GLY A 42 -19.66 11.50 -15.87
N ALA A 43 -18.45 11.35 -16.42
CA ALA A 43 -17.82 10.04 -16.51
C ALA A 43 -17.65 9.42 -15.11
N ASN A 44 -18.02 8.16 -14.95
CA ASN A 44 -17.93 7.45 -13.67
C ASN A 44 -16.47 7.08 -13.33
N PRO A 45 -15.81 7.73 -12.34
CA PRO A 45 -14.44 7.41 -11.95
C PRO A 45 -14.33 6.07 -11.20
N ASN A 46 -15.46 5.51 -10.75
CA ASN A 46 -15.56 4.22 -10.08
C ASN A 46 -15.98 3.08 -11.02
N TYR A 47 -15.97 3.31 -12.33
CA TYR A 47 -16.28 2.25 -13.29
C TYR A 47 -15.26 1.10 -13.16
N ILE A 48 -15.78 -0.14 -13.23
CA ILE A 48 -15.01 -1.36 -13.10
C ILE A 48 -15.06 -2.11 -14.44
N ASN A 49 -13.90 -2.30 -15.07
CA ASN A 49 -13.77 -3.11 -16.26
C ASN A 49 -13.02 -4.40 -15.92
N LYS A 50 -13.66 -5.57 -16.14
CA LYS A 50 -13.07 -6.89 -15.87
C LYS A 50 -12.44 -7.00 -14.47
N GLY A 51 -13.09 -6.36 -13.49
CA GLY A 51 -12.64 -6.35 -12.11
C GLY A 51 -11.65 -5.24 -11.73
N LYS A 52 -11.18 -4.43 -12.68
CA LYS A 52 -10.22 -3.36 -12.45
C LYS A 52 -10.88 -1.98 -12.50
N THR A 53 -10.65 -1.15 -11.47
CA THR A 53 -11.19 0.22 -11.43
C THR A 53 -10.43 1.15 -12.37
N VAL A 54 -11.04 2.26 -12.79
CA VAL A 54 -10.35 3.33 -13.54
C VAL A 54 -9.09 3.81 -12.82
N LEU A 55 -9.14 3.90 -11.49
CA LEU A 55 -8.01 4.31 -10.68
C LEU A 55 -6.86 3.28 -10.72
N MET A 56 -7.15 1.99 -10.67
CA MET A 56 -6.12 0.94 -10.80
C MET A 56 -5.40 1.02 -12.15
N TYR A 57 -6.09 1.40 -13.24
CA TYR A 57 -5.41 1.65 -14.52
C TYR A 57 -4.40 2.81 -14.41
N ALA A 58 -4.74 3.90 -13.73
CA ALA A 58 -3.84 5.03 -13.55
C ALA A 58 -2.62 4.67 -12.68
N ILE A 59 -2.84 3.87 -11.62
CA ILE A 59 -1.78 3.37 -10.73
C ILE A 59 -0.81 2.47 -11.49
N GLU A 60 -1.31 1.45 -12.20
CA GLU A 60 -0.45 0.52 -12.95
C GLU A 60 0.38 1.23 -14.04
N LEU A 61 -0.15 2.30 -14.62
CA LEU A 61 0.57 3.12 -15.60
C LEU A 61 1.57 4.11 -14.97
N GLY A 62 1.58 4.23 -13.64
CA GLY A 62 2.41 5.19 -12.90
C GLY A 62 2.00 6.65 -13.08
N GLU A 63 0.75 6.92 -13.48
CA GLU A 63 0.25 8.24 -13.86
C GLU A 63 -0.17 9.09 -12.64
N VAL A 64 0.82 9.58 -11.88
CA VAL A 64 0.62 10.32 -10.63
C VAL A 64 -0.44 11.43 -10.74
N LYS A 65 -0.40 12.25 -11.81
CA LYS A 65 -1.32 13.38 -11.96
C LYS A 65 -2.76 12.92 -12.24
N ILE A 66 -2.94 11.82 -12.96
CA ILE A 66 -4.26 11.25 -13.23
C ILE A 66 -4.79 10.57 -11.97
N THR A 67 -3.96 9.81 -11.27
CA THR A 67 -4.28 9.17 -9.98
C THR A 67 -4.78 10.20 -8.96
N LYS A 68 -4.03 11.29 -8.76
CA LYS A 68 -4.44 12.39 -7.87
C LYS A 68 -5.79 12.99 -8.28
N TYR A 69 -5.93 13.33 -9.57
CA TYR A 69 -7.16 13.92 -10.08
C TYR A 69 -8.39 13.02 -9.89
N LEU A 70 -8.25 11.71 -10.14
CA LEU A 70 -9.32 10.74 -9.95
C LEU A 70 -9.74 10.64 -8.47
N ILE A 71 -8.77 10.59 -7.55
CA ILE A 71 -9.02 10.55 -6.10
C ILE A 71 -9.75 11.82 -5.62
N GLU A 72 -9.30 13.00 -6.08
CA GLU A 72 -9.96 14.30 -5.81
C GLU A 72 -11.41 14.34 -6.31
N HIS A 73 -11.76 13.50 -7.29
CA HIS A 73 -13.10 13.38 -7.86
C HIS A 73 -13.78 12.07 -7.44
N HIS A 74 -13.52 11.62 -6.21
CA HIS A 74 -14.21 10.52 -5.55
C HIS A 74 -14.02 9.14 -6.20
N ALA A 75 -12.90 8.92 -6.89
CA ALA A 75 -12.47 7.56 -7.22
C ALA A 75 -12.14 6.82 -5.92
N SER A 76 -12.89 5.77 -5.63
CA SER A 76 -12.66 4.85 -4.54
C SER A 76 -11.51 3.91 -4.87
N VAL A 77 -10.73 3.60 -3.84
CA VAL A 77 -9.69 2.59 -3.92
C VAL A 77 -10.24 1.35 -3.25
N SER A 78 -10.77 0.44 -4.05
CA SER A 78 -11.24 -0.86 -3.59
C SER A 78 -10.33 -1.94 -4.16
N PHE A 79 -9.76 -2.74 -3.27
CA PHE A 79 -9.05 -3.96 -3.63
C PHE A 79 -9.99 -5.12 -3.33
N ARG A 80 -10.20 -5.99 -4.31
CA ARG A 80 -11.11 -7.15 -4.15
C ARG A 80 -10.46 -8.24 -3.32
N ASP A 81 -9.14 -8.34 -3.38
CA ASP A 81 -8.35 -9.32 -2.68
C ASP A 81 -6.92 -8.82 -2.43
N LYS A 82 -6.08 -9.72 -1.90
CA LYS A 82 -4.65 -9.47 -1.66
C LYS A 82 -3.84 -9.27 -2.96
N TYR A 83 -4.32 -9.78 -4.10
CA TYR A 83 -3.61 -9.68 -5.38
C TYR A 83 -3.75 -8.28 -5.96
N ASP A 84 -4.95 -7.70 -5.94
CA ASP A 84 -5.17 -6.30 -6.36
C ASP A 84 -4.25 -5.34 -5.58
N TYR A 85 -3.99 -5.62 -4.30
CA TYR A 85 -3.06 -4.83 -3.48
C TYR A 85 -1.59 -5.06 -3.87
N TYR A 86 -1.19 -6.31 -4.02
CA TYR A 86 0.15 -6.66 -4.46
C TYR A 86 0.48 -5.98 -5.79
N ASP A 87 -0.45 -6.01 -6.75
CA ASP A 87 -0.31 -5.39 -8.06
C ASP A 87 -0.11 -3.86 -7.95
N MET A 88 -0.80 -3.20 -7.01
CA MET A 88 -0.59 -1.78 -6.73
C MET A 88 0.83 -1.50 -6.22
N ILE A 89 1.33 -2.32 -5.30
CA ILE A 89 2.67 -2.14 -4.72
C ILE A 89 3.75 -2.44 -5.74
N GLU A 90 3.61 -3.51 -6.53
CA GLU A 90 4.50 -3.79 -7.67
C GLU A 90 4.52 -2.62 -8.66
N ALA A 91 3.36 -2.10 -9.06
CA ALA A 91 3.29 -0.96 -9.96
C ALA A 91 3.97 0.30 -9.40
N ILE A 92 3.89 0.53 -8.10
CA ILE A 92 4.56 1.65 -7.43
C ILE A 92 6.08 1.46 -7.45
N ASP A 93 6.54 0.24 -7.17
CA ASP A 93 7.95 -0.16 -7.14
C ASP A 93 8.60 -0.03 -8.53
N GLU A 94 7.97 -0.63 -9.55
CA GLU A 94 8.46 -0.61 -10.94
C GLU A 94 8.60 0.80 -11.48
N ASN A 95 7.61 1.66 -11.20
CA ASN A 95 7.59 3.03 -11.68
C ASN A 95 8.36 4.00 -10.76
N ARG A 96 8.88 3.53 -9.62
CA ARG A 96 9.52 4.32 -8.55
C ARG A 96 8.70 5.54 -8.11
N LYS A 97 7.37 5.39 -8.04
CA LYS A 97 6.43 6.50 -7.77
C LYS A 97 6.08 6.60 -6.29
N THR A 98 7.10 6.85 -5.45
CA THR A 98 6.92 7.06 -4.01
C THR A 98 5.90 8.16 -3.69
N GLU A 99 5.87 9.22 -4.50
CA GLU A 99 4.87 10.31 -4.38
C GLU A 99 3.43 9.81 -4.56
N MET A 100 3.21 8.83 -5.45
CA MET A 100 1.88 8.25 -5.65
C MET A 100 1.47 7.43 -4.44
N PHE A 101 2.37 6.61 -3.90
CA PHE A 101 2.10 5.81 -2.71
C PHE A 101 1.79 6.70 -1.50
N ASP A 102 2.62 7.72 -1.27
CA ASP A 102 2.44 8.71 -0.22
C ASP A 102 1.09 9.42 -0.34
N TYR A 103 0.70 9.83 -1.55
CA TYR A 103 -0.60 10.45 -1.79
C TYR A 103 -1.78 9.48 -1.56
N LEU A 104 -1.65 8.22 -1.99
CA LEU A 104 -2.65 7.18 -1.76
C LEU A 104 -2.88 7.00 -0.25
N ILE A 105 -1.82 6.91 0.55
CA ILE A 105 -1.91 6.78 2.01
C ILE A 105 -2.60 8.02 2.62
N ARG A 106 -2.21 9.23 2.22
CA ARG A 106 -2.79 10.48 2.77
C ARG A 106 -4.24 10.71 2.41
N SER A 107 -4.71 10.20 1.28
CA SER A 107 -6.07 10.46 0.79
C SER A 107 -7.15 9.67 1.53
N ASN A 108 -6.85 9.25 2.76
CA ASN A 108 -7.73 8.53 3.67
C ASN A 108 -8.35 7.28 3.06
N ILE A 109 -7.56 6.59 2.23
CA ILE A 109 -7.85 5.21 1.91
C ILE A 109 -7.62 4.46 3.22
N ASN A 110 -8.71 4.12 3.91
CA ASN A 110 -8.73 3.32 5.15
C ASN A 110 -8.28 1.86 4.90
N PHE A 111 -7.24 1.66 4.10
CA PHE A 111 -6.80 0.39 3.55
C PHE A 111 -5.36 0.11 3.97
N PHE A 112 -5.12 0.02 5.27
CA PHE A 112 -3.89 -0.62 5.74
C PHE A 112 -4.21 -1.80 6.65
N PRO A 113 -4.83 -2.87 6.14
CA PRO A 113 -4.92 -4.12 6.86
C PRO A 113 -3.52 -4.67 7.21
N SER A 114 -3.40 -5.35 8.35
CA SER A 114 -2.13 -5.81 8.93
C SER A 114 -1.30 -6.71 8.01
N HIS A 115 -1.92 -7.32 6.99
CA HIS A 115 -1.21 -8.13 6.01
C HIS A 115 -0.27 -7.28 5.13
N ILE A 116 -0.60 -6.03 4.87
CA ILE A 116 0.20 -5.13 4.02
C ILE A 116 1.55 -4.84 4.64
N ILE A 117 1.57 -4.39 5.90
CA ILE A 117 2.81 -4.08 6.59
C ILE A 117 3.67 -5.34 6.68
N ARG A 118 3.04 -6.48 6.94
CA ARG A 118 3.70 -7.77 6.95
C ARG A 118 4.33 -8.10 5.58
N ASP A 119 3.62 -7.91 4.48
CA ASP A 119 4.10 -8.26 3.14
C ASP A 119 5.25 -7.30 2.72
N ILE A 120 5.14 -5.99 3.02
CA ILE A 120 6.24 -5.01 2.87
C ILE A 120 7.50 -5.41 3.66
N ILE A 121 7.32 -5.95 4.86
CA ILE A 121 8.43 -6.45 5.69
C ILE A 121 9.00 -7.75 5.13
N HIS A 122 8.16 -8.67 4.65
CA HIS A 122 8.60 -9.92 4.00
C HIS A 122 9.44 -9.67 2.75
N ASP A 123 9.06 -8.67 1.97
CA ASP A 123 9.75 -8.33 0.72
C ASP A 123 10.93 -7.36 0.92
N GLU A 124 11.29 -7.04 2.17
CA GLU A 124 12.38 -6.12 2.53
C GLU A 124 12.25 -4.70 1.92
N ARG A 125 11.01 -4.23 1.69
CA ARG A 125 10.71 -2.92 1.07
C ARG A 125 10.77 -1.78 2.10
N LEU A 126 11.94 -1.55 2.70
CA LEU A 126 12.16 -0.60 3.81
C LEU A 126 11.66 0.82 3.49
N TYR A 127 11.76 1.24 2.23
CA TYR A 127 11.33 2.58 1.84
C TYR A 127 9.80 2.74 1.89
N LEU A 128 9.01 1.72 1.52
CA LEU A 128 7.56 1.73 1.65
C LEU A 128 7.16 1.73 3.12
N LEU A 129 7.85 0.94 3.96
CA LEU A 129 7.64 0.95 5.40
C LEU A 129 7.85 2.35 5.98
N LYS A 130 8.90 3.06 5.56
CA LYS A 130 9.15 4.45 5.99
C LYS A 130 8.05 5.40 5.54
N ILE A 131 7.47 5.22 4.35
CA ILE A 131 6.35 6.07 3.88
C ILE A 131 5.09 5.80 4.72
N LEU A 132 4.78 4.53 5.03
CA LEU A 132 3.65 4.20 5.90
C LEU A 132 3.81 4.82 7.29
N ILE A 133 4.99 4.67 7.91
CA ILE A 133 5.31 5.25 9.22
C ILE A 133 5.20 6.79 9.18
N SER A 134 5.72 7.43 8.14
CA SER A 134 5.65 8.89 7.98
C SER A 134 4.22 9.41 7.82
N ASN A 135 3.28 8.54 7.45
CA ASN A 135 1.85 8.84 7.37
C ASN A 135 1.07 8.29 8.58
N HIS A 136 1.73 8.15 9.73
CA HIS A 136 1.12 7.81 11.03
C HIS A 136 0.38 6.47 11.08
N VAL A 137 0.77 5.50 10.23
CA VAL A 137 0.28 4.13 10.36
C VAL A 137 0.79 3.52 11.67
N ASP A 138 -0.10 2.86 12.42
CA ASP A 138 0.22 2.22 13.69
C ASP A 138 1.21 1.06 13.51
N VAL A 139 2.44 1.27 13.98
CA VAL A 139 3.52 0.27 13.95
C VAL A 139 3.29 -0.90 14.91
N ASN A 140 2.31 -0.79 15.81
CA ASN A 140 1.93 -1.79 16.80
C ASN A 140 0.63 -2.52 16.46
N MET A 141 0.11 -2.32 15.24
CA MET A 141 -1.07 -3.02 14.78
C MET A 141 -0.88 -4.54 14.89
N LYS A 142 -1.87 -5.23 15.42
CA LYS A 142 -1.83 -6.68 15.59
C LYS A 142 -2.63 -7.38 14.50
N ASP A 143 -2.07 -8.45 13.95
CA ASP A 143 -2.80 -9.32 13.05
C ASP A 143 -3.76 -10.26 13.81
N SER A 144 -4.44 -11.16 13.08
CA SER A 144 -5.35 -12.14 13.67
C SER A 144 -4.68 -13.12 14.65
N LYS A 145 -3.34 -13.23 14.64
CA LYS A 145 -2.52 -14.04 15.54
C LYS A 145 -1.94 -13.24 16.71
N GLY A 146 -2.18 -11.93 16.77
CA GLY A 146 -1.61 -11.05 17.80
C GLY A 146 -0.16 -10.64 17.53
N ASN A 147 0.36 -10.90 16.33
CA ASN A 147 1.72 -10.50 15.96
C ASN A 147 1.73 -9.05 15.45
N THR A 148 2.72 -8.28 15.88
CA THR A 148 3.00 -6.93 15.40
C THR A 148 3.98 -6.96 14.22
N PRO A 149 4.11 -5.87 13.44
CA PRO A 149 5.18 -5.70 12.45
C PRO A 149 6.58 -6.09 12.96
N LEU A 150 6.91 -5.76 14.22
CA LEU A 150 8.20 -6.11 14.82
C LEU A 150 8.45 -7.63 14.85
N VAL A 151 7.42 -8.43 15.14
CA VAL A 151 7.52 -9.90 15.12
C VAL A 151 7.95 -10.41 13.74
N TYR A 152 7.41 -9.83 12.68
CA TYR A 152 7.72 -10.23 11.31
C TYR A 152 9.15 -9.84 10.91
N ALA A 153 9.61 -8.66 11.32
CA ALA A 153 11.00 -8.25 11.10
C ALA A 153 12.00 -9.17 11.82
N ILE A 154 11.69 -9.59 13.05
CA ILE A 154 12.47 -10.57 13.82
C ILE A 154 12.47 -11.93 13.11
N LYS A 155 11.31 -12.42 12.68
CA LYS A 155 11.17 -13.70 11.98
C LYS A 155 12.01 -13.74 10.69
N ASN A 156 12.07 -12.62 9.95
CA ASN A 156 12.90 -12.49 8.75
C ASN A 156 14.39 -12.25 9.05
N ARG A 157 14.76 -12.03 10.33
CA ARG A 157 16.12 -11.67 10.76
C ARG A 157 16.63 -10.38 10.11
N SER A 158 15.71 -9.47 9.79
CA SER A 158 16.03 -8.21 9.11
C SER A 158 16.38 -7.13 10.13
N GLN A 159 17.68 -6.94 10.33
CA GLN A 159 18.21 -5.92 11.23
C GLN A 159 17.68 -4.52 10.86
N GLN A 160 17.61 -4.20 9.57
CA GLN A 160 17.19 -2.88 9.10
C GLN A 160 15.71 -2.62 9.41
N MET A 161 14.84 -3.61 9.21
CA MET A 161 13.43 -3.51 9.55
C MET A 161 13.22 -3.40 11.06
N VAL A 162 13.93 -4.22 11.85
CA VAL A 162 13.91 -4.15 13.33
C VAL A 162 14.34 -2.77 13.81
N ASP A 163 15.46 -2.25 13.30
CA ASP A 163 15.96 -0.93 13.68
C ASP A 163 14.98 0.18 13.34
N CYS A 164 14.35 0.12 12.15
CA CYS A 164 13.33 1.08 11.74
C CYS A 164 12.11 1.06 12.66
N LEU A 165 11.55 -0.13 12.92
CA LEU A 165 10.35 -0.28 13.75
C LEU A 165 10.59 0.14 15.20
N LEU A 166 11.72 -0.25 15.80
CA LEU A 166 12.09 0.16 17.16
C LEU A 166 12.26 1.68 17.26
N LYS A 167 12.92 2.31 16.28
CA LYS A 167 13.08 3.77 16.23
C LYS A 167 11.72 4.50 16.19
N CYS A 168 10.69 3.83 15.67
CA CYS A 168 9.35 4.38 15.52
C CYS A 168 8.38 3.95 16.65
N GLY A 169 8.89 3.40 17.75
CA GLY A 169 8.08 3.09 18.92
C GLY A 169 7.36 1.74 18.86
N ALA A 170 7.92 0.76 18.13
CA ALA A 170 7.40 -0.60 18.18
C ALA A 170 7.48 -1.18 19.60
N ASP A 171 6.37 -1.75 20.06
CA ASP A 171 6.18 -2.33 21.38
C ASP A 171 6.98 -3.64 21.51
N ILE A 172 8.01 -3.60 22.35
CA ILE A 172 8.87 -4.74 22.68
C ILE A 172 8.25 -5.68 23.71
N HIS A 173 7.14 -5.31 24.34
CA HIS A 173 6.44 -6.10 25.35
C HIS A 173 5.19 -6.81 24.79
N ASN A 174 4.96 -6.73 23.48
CA ASN A 174 3.84 -7.42 22.86
C ASN A 174 3.91 -8.94 23.10
N VAL A 175 2.78 -9.51 23.50
CA VAL A 175 2.56 -10.95 23.60
C VAL A 175 1.52 -11.35 22.56
N ASN A 176 1.85 -12.34 21.73
CA ASN A 176 0.93 -12.82 20.71
C ASN A 176 -0.15 -13.75 21.31
N LYS A 177 -1.11 -14.20 20.49
CA LYS A 177 -2.21 -15.07 20.98
C LYS A 177 -1.76 -16.47 21.46
N LYS A 178 -0.51 -16.86 21.20
CA LYS A 178 0.09 -18.09 21.72
C LYS A 178 0.78 -17.90 23.07
N GLY A 179 0.79 -16.68 23.62
CA GLY A 179 1.52 -16.35 24.84
C GLY A 179 3.02 -16.14 24.62
N GLU A 180 3.49 -16.06 23.37
CA GLU A 180 4.91 -15.82 23.07
C GLU A 180 5.19 -14.30 23.16
N SER A 181 6.13 -13.90 24.01
CA SER A 181 6.68 -12.54 24.06
C SER A 181 7.61 -12.27 22.89
N ILE A 182 7.97 -11.01 22.66
CA ILE A 182 9.00 -10.65 21.67
C ILE A 182 10.32 -11.38 21.95
N LEU A 183 10.73 -11.54 23.20
CA LEU A 183 11.96 -12.23 23.56
C LEU A 183 11.87 -13.74 23.26
N ASP A 184 10.74 -14.38 23.54
CA ASP A 184 10.52 -15.79 23.17
C ASP A 184 10.62 -16.00 21.65
N LEU A 185 10.08 -15.05 20.89
CA LEU A 185 10.14 -15.06 19.42
C LEU A 185 11.56 -14.80 18.91
N CYS A 186 12.33 -13.92 19.56
CA CYS A 186 13.75 -13.75 19.26
C CYS A 186 14.53 -15.04 19.49
N CYS A 187 14.36 -15.72 20.63
CA CYS A 187 14.97 -17.03 20.83
C CYS A 187 14.56 -17.98 19.69
N LYS A 188 13.27 -18.14 19.44
CA LYS A 188 12.76 -19.06 18.43
C LYS A 188 13.32 -18.84 17.02
N TYR A 189 13.41 -17.60 16.55
CA TYR A 189 13.79 -17.30 15.18
C TYR A 189 15.25 -16.85 14.99
N CYS A 190 15.89 -16.33 16.04
CA CYS A 190 17.25 -15.81 16.04
C CYS A 190 18.27 -16.72 16.76
N ASN A 191 17.91 -17.93 17.17
CA ASN A 191 18.84 -18.90 17.80
C ASN A 191 19.95 -19.45 16.89
N SER A 192 19.97 -19.12 15.59
CA SER A 192 21.09 -19.46 14.70
C SER A 192 22.23 -18.44 14.86
N PHE A 193 23.49 -18.89 14.91
CA PHE A 193 24.71 -18.07 15.06
C PHE A 193 25.02 -17.07 13.92
N SER A 194 24.04 -16.66 13.10
CA SER A 194 24.28 -15.57 12.16
C SER A 194 24.47 -14.25 12.91
N HIS A 195 25.46 -13.45 12.50
CA HIS A 195 25.76 -12.15 13.12
C HIS A 195 24.52 -11.24 13.24
N SER A 196 23.61 -11.27 12.26
CA SER A 196 22.35 -10.52 12.27
C SER A 196 21.40 -10.98 13.37
N SER A 197 21.27 -12.29 13.58
CA SER A 197 20.36 -12.87 14.57
C SER A 197 20.81 -12.55 16.00
N ILE A 198 22.11 -12.65 16.28
CA ILE A 198 22.70 -12.30 17.58
C ILE A 198 22.48 -10.82 17.89
N ARG A 199 22.65 -9.95 16.88
CA ARG A 199 22.49 -8.50 17.05
C ARG A 199 21.05 -8.11 17.38
N ILE A 200 20.06 -8.72 16.71
CA ILE A 200 18.64 -8.51 17.01
C ILE A 200 18.33 -8.94 18.44
N TYR A 201 18.74 -10.15 18.83
CA TYR A 201 18.50 -10.68 20.18
C TYR A 201 19.11 -9.79 21.26
N ASN A 202 20.40 -9.46 21.15
CA ASN A 202 21.08 -8.63 22.14
C ASN A 202 20.44 -7.26 22.27
N LYS A 203 20.06 -6.64 21.15
CA LYS A 203 19.40 -5.33 21.14
C LYS A 203 18.06 -5.37 21.87
N ILE A 204 17.22 -6.36 21.58
CA ILE A 204 15.92 -6.50 22.22
C ILE A 204 16.08 -6.85 23.70
N SER A 205 16.97 -7.77 24.05
CA SER A 205 17.25 -8.13 25.44
C SER A 205 17.74 -6.94 26.26
N GLU A 206 18.57 -6.07 25.69
CA GLU A 206 19.06 -4.85 26.34
C GLU A 206 17.94 -3.82 26.53
N LEU A 207 17.03 -3.68 25.56
CA LEU A 207 15.90 -2.76 25.68
C LEU A 207 14.92 -3.24 26.75
N VAL A 208 14.61 -4.55 26.78
CA VAL A 208 13.69 -5.13 27.77
C VAL A 208 14.24 -5.03 29.20
N SER A 209 15.56 -5.08 29.40
CA SER A 209 16.16 -4.98 30.75
C SER A 209 16.25 -3.55 31.30
N LYS A 210 16.01 -2.52 30.47
CA LYS A 210 16.10 -1.10 30.84
C LYS A 210 14.76 -0.43 31.12
N CYS A 211 13.64 -1.12 30.87
CA CYS A 211 12.28 -0.64 31.08
C CYS A 211 11.64 -1.28 32.32
#